data_AF-A0A5C6TAL2-F1
#
_entry.id   AF-A0A5C6TAL2-F1
#
_cell.length_a   1.000
_cell.length_b   1.000
_cell.length_c   1.000
_cell.angle_alpha   90.00
_cell.angle_beta   90.00
_cell.angle_gamma   90.00
#
_symmetry.space_group_name_H-M   'P 1'
#
loop_
_entity.id
_entity.type
_entity.pdbx_description
1 polymer ?
#
loop_
_entity_poly.entity_id
_entity_poly.type
_entity_poly.pdbx_seq_one_letter_code
_entity_poly.pdbx_strand_id
1 'polypeptide(L)' 'MKSTSSLFLIAHMAAGVLALGGDGAGCQLNIDCLSGYCMPHTGSDKYVCWGARRKGGSWFLGKCT' A
#
# COMPACT_ATOMS: atom_id res chain seq x y z
N MET A 1 -30.74 34.41 17.03
CA MET A 1 -29.74 33.39 16.67
C MET A 1 -30.13 32.84 15.31
N LYS A 2 -29.38 33.14 14.25
CA LYS A 2 -29.71 32.77 12.86
C LYS A 2 -28.70 31.71 12.43
N SER A 3 -29.16 30.48 12.24
CA SER A 3 -28.32 29.32 11.94
C SER A 3 -27.63 29.51 10.59
N THR A 4 -26.32 29.73 10.61
CA THR A 4 -25.45 29.73 9.43
C THR A 4 -25.16 28.28 9.05
N SER A 5 -25.94 27.71 8.14
CA SER A 5 -25.55 26.48 7.46
C SER A 5 -24.70 26.82 6.24
N SER A 6 -23.42 27.11 6.49
CA SER A 6 -22.38 26.92 5.50
C SER A 6 -22.24 25.41 5.31
N LEU A 7 -22.87 24.88 4.26
CA LEU A 7 -22.57 23.54 3.77
C LEU A 7 -21.15 23.60 3.21
N PHE A 8 -20.21 23.39 4.13
CA PHE A 8 -18.80 23.17 3.86
C PHE A 8 -18.67 22.05 2.83
N LEU A 9 -18.11 22.40 1.69
CA LEU A 9 -17.23 21.62 0.83
C LEU A 9 -16.81 20.27 1.46
N ILE A 10 -17.44 19.16 1.06
CA ILE A 10 -16.94 17.82 1.38
C ILE A 10 -16.52 17.11 0.10
N ALA A 11 -15.26 16.64 0.15
CA ALA A 11 -14.65 15.55 -0.62
C ALA A 11 -14.16 15.82 -2.05
N HIS A 12 -13.12 16.65 -2.17
CA HIS A 12 -12.07 16.41 -3.17
C HIS A 12 -10.90 15.67 -2.52
N MET A 13 -11.02 14.36 -2.28
CA MET A 13 -9.88 13.51 -1.87
C MET A 13 -10.00 12.12 -2.53
N ALA A 14 -10.02 12.08 -3.86
CA ALA A 14 -9.80 10.85 -4.62
C ALA A 14 -8.89 11.14 -5.81
N ALA A 15 -7.89 12.02 -5.63
CA ALA A 15 -6.83 12.23 -6.60
C ALA A 15 -5.73 11.20 -6.33
N GLY A 16 -5.70 10.15 -7.14
CA GLY A 16 -4.59 9.21 -7.22
C GLY A 16 -4.84 7.85 -6.57
N VAL A 17 -5.69 7.03 -7.18
CA VAL A 17 -5.43 5.58 -7.14
C VAL A 17 -4.14 5.36 -7.95
N LEU A 18 -2.99 5.58 -7.32
CA LEU A 18 -1.80 4.85 -7.70
C LEU A 18 -2.22 3.38 -7.59
N ALA A 19 -2.23 2.66 -8.72
CA ALA A 19 -2.55 1.25 -8.74
C ALA A 19 -1.48 0.52 -7.92
N LEU A 20 -1.69 0.48 -6.61
CA LEU A 20 -0.80 -0.11 -5.63
C LEU A 20 -0.67 -1.59 -5.98
N GLY A 21 0.55 -2.00 -6.30
CA GLY A 21 0.93 -3.38 -6.58
C GLY A 21 0.65 -4.26 -5.37
N GLY A 22 -0.01 -5.38 -5.65
CA GLY A 22 -0.18 -6.47 -4.69
C GLY A 22 1.13 -7.19 -4.43
N ASP A 23 1.15 -8.06 -3.42
CA ASP A 23 2.34 -8.83 -3.06
C ASP A 23 2.90 -9.60 -4.27
N GLY A 24 4.20 -9.48 -4.50
CA GLY A 24 4.88 -10.05 -5.67
C GLY A 24 4.94 -9.14 -6.90
N ALA A 25 4.16 -8.06 -6.95
CA ALA A 25 4.24 -7.06 -8.02
C ALA A 25 5.58 -6.32 -7.98
N GLY A 26 6.16 -6.04 -9.16
CA GLY A 26 7.36 -5.21 -9.25
C GLY A 26 7.12 -3.82 -8.70
N CYS A 27 8.09 -3.29 -7.95
CA CYS A 27 8.00 -1.97 -7.32
C CYS A 27 9.34 -1.26 -7.39
N GLN A 28 9.31 0.06 -7.27
CA GLN A 28 10.51 0.90 -7.18
C GLN A 28 10.53 1.68 -5.86
N LEU A 29 9.36 1.99 -5.32
CA LEU A 29 9.14 2.69 -4.05
C LEU A 29 8.15 1.90 -3.18
N ASN A 30 8.23 2.12 -1.86
CA ASN A 30 7.28 1.55 -0.91
C ASN A 30 5.82 1.97 -1.19
N ILE A 31 5.63 3.17 -1.73
CA ILE A 31 4.30 3.70 -2.08
C ILE A 31 3.67 2.98 -3.28
N ASP A 32 4.45 2.21 -4.02
CA ASP A 32 3.94 1.42 -5.13
C ASP A 32 3.24 0.16 -4.62
N CYS A 33 3.43 -0.20 -3.34
CA CYS A 33 2.94 -1.45 -2.78
C CYS A 33 1.77 -1.23 -1.84
N LEU A 34 0.71 -2.02 -1.99
CA LEU A 34 -0.46 -1.97 -1.10
C LEU A 34 -0.07 -2.24 0.37
N SER A 35 0.95 -3.07 0.57
CA SER A 35 1.53 -3.38 1.88
C SER A 35 2.41 -2.27 2.45
N GLY A 36 2.84 -1.30 1.62
CA GLY A 36 3.83 -0.29 1.98
C GLY A 36 5.28 -0.79 2.00
N TYR A 37 5.56 -2.01 1.53
CA TYR A 37 6.91 -2.60 1.56
C TYR A 37 7.36 -3.06 0.19
N CYS A 38 8.32 -2.33 -0.38
CA CYS A 38 9.04 -2.70 -1.59
C CYS A 38 10.41 -3.27 -1.21
N MET A 39 10.62 -4.58 -1.43
CA MET A 39 11.80 -5.30 -0.96
C MET A 39 12.44 -6.13 -2.07
N PRO A 40 13.77 -6.36 -2.01
CA PRO A 40 14.47 -7.15 -3.01
C PRO A 40 13.89 -8.56 -3.10
N HIS A 41 13.82 -9.07 -4.32
CA HIS A 41 13.48 -10.46 -4.56
C HIS A 41 14.71 -11.31 -4.25
N THR A 42 14.62 -12.16 -3.22
CA THR A 42 15.69 -13.09 -2.87
C THR A 42 16.21 -13.82 -4.12
N GLY A 43 17.52 -13.67 -4.41
CA GLY A 43 18.16 -14.27 -5.58
C GLY A 43 18.04 -13.46 -6.89
N SER A 44 17.56 -12.22 -6.84
CA SER A 44 17.43 -11.33 -8.00
C SER A 44 17.66 -9.86 -7.61
N ASP A 45 18.09 -9.09 -8.59
CA ASP A 45 18.23 -7.62 -8.58
C ASP A 45 16.89 -6.88 -8.75
N LYS A 46 15.76 -7.60 -8.83
CA LYS A 46 14.41 -7.01 -8.90
C LYS A 46 13.84 -6.74 -7.50
N TYR A 47 13.10 -5.65 -7.37
CA TYR A 47 12.33 -5.32 -6.17
C TYR A 47 10.85 -5.63 -6.41
N VAL A 48 10.18 -6.15 -5.38
CA VAL A 48 8.74 -6.42 -5.43
C VAL A 48 8.06 -6.09 -4.12
N CYS A 49 6.75 -5.95 -4.18
CA CYS A 49 5.90 -5.76 -3.01
C CYS A 49 5.89 -6.99 -2.11
N TRP A 50 6.16 -6.80 -0.82
CA TRP A 50 6.12 -7.85 0.19
C TRP A 50 4.92 -7.67 1.10
N GLY A 51 4.19 -8.75 1.32
CA GLY A 51 3.01 -8.76 2.19
C GLY A 51 3.33 -9.17 3.61
N ALA A 52 2.43 -8.81 4.53
CA ALA A 52 2.42 -9.41 5.86
C ALA A 52 1.90 -10.85 5.74
N ARG A 53 2.72 -11.82 6.17
CA ARG A 53 2.39 -13.25 6.22
C ARG A 53 2.39 -13.73 7.66
N ARG A 54 1.55 -14.71 7.97
CA ARG A 54 1.64 -15.43 9.25
C ARG A 54 2.45 -16.71 9.09
N LYS A 55 3.41 -16.93 9.99
CA LYS A 55 4.11 -18.21 10.13
C LYS A 55 4.11 -18.59 11.62
N GLY A 56 3.49 -19.71 11.98
CA GLY A 56 3.50 -20.19 13.38
C GLY A 56 2.99 -19.17 14.41
N GLY A 57 1.94 -18.42 14.09
CA GLY A 57 1.31 -17.46 15.01
C GLY A 57 1.94 -16.06 15.06
N SER A 58 3.11 -15.85 14.43
CA SER A 58 3.73 -14.52 14.32
C SER A 58 3.62 -13.94 12.89
N TRP A 59 3.58 -12.62 12.80
CA TRP A 59 3.57 -11.88 11.54
C TRP A 59 4.99 -11.64 11.05
N PHE A 60 5.23 -11.92 9.77
CA PHE A 60 6.50 -11.72 9.08
C PHE A 60 6.25 -11.01 7.76
N LEU A 61 7.19 -10.18 7.34
CA LEU A 61 7.22 -9.68 5.97
C LEU A 61 7.68 -10.80 5.05
N GLY A 62 6.91 -11.10 4.00
CA GLY A 62 7.25 -12.09 3.00
C GLY A 62 6.40 -11.99 1.73
N LYS A 63 7.03 -12.01 0.55
CA LYS A 63 7.06 -13.29 -0.18
C LYS A 63 5.80 -13.97 -0.74
N CYS A 64 4.67 -13.38 -1.16
CA CYS A 64 3.51 -14.15 -1.70
C CYS A 64 3.84 -15.05 -2.93
N THR A 65 4.38 -16.24 -2.68
CA THR A 65 4.57 -17.35 -3.62
C THR A 65 3.26 -18.04 -3.95
#